data_AF-A0AAE1J8X3-F1
#
_entry.id   AF-A0AAE1J8X3-F1
#
_cell.length_a   1.000
_cell.length_b   1.000
_cell.length_c   1.000
_cell.angle_alpha   90.00
_cell.angle_beta   90.00
_cell.angle_gamma   90.00
#
_symmetry.space_group_name_H-M   'P 1'
#
loop_
_entity.id
_entity.type
_entity.pdbx_description
1 polymer ?
#
loop_
_entity_poly.entity_id
_entity_poly.type
_entity_poly.pdbx_seq_one_letter_code
_entity_poly.pdbx_strand_id
1 'polypeptide(L)'
;MESHAPYLPQEIFTNILKRLPVKSLIRFQCVCKDWKRLFKTPFFIAEHVRHSRCSVLVFNRWGYKHKRKTLCLIDHDMQVLKYEDPFSLVRRYNMIASSSGGYLICLDDKSSFLVWNLATKELLRCPKFLAFAM
;
A
#
# COMPACT_ATOMS: atom_id res chain seq x y z
N MET A 1 27.92 -6.99 38.16
CA MET A 1 28.33 -7.06 36.73
C MET A 1 27.09 -6.84 35.90
N GLU A 2 26.90 -5.63 35.39
CA GLU A 2 25.81 -5.34 34.45
C GLU A 2 26.12 -6.01 33.12
N SER A 3 25.32 -7.01 32.76
CA SER A 3 25.38 -7.65 31.45
C SER A 3 24.92 -6.64 30.41
N HIS A 4 25.84 -6.04 29.67
CA HIS A 4 25.52 -5.32 28.45
C HIS A 4 24.82 -6.30 27.51
N ALA A 5 23.50 -6.16 27.35
CA ALA A 5 22.76 -6.88 26.33
C ALA A 5 23.41 -6.56 24.97
N PRO A 6 23.69 -7.56 24.12
CA PRO A 6 24.27 -7.30 22.81
C PRO A 6 23.27 -6.48 21.98
N TYR A 7 23.59 -5.21 21.75
CA TYR A 7 22.82 -4.34 20.89
C TYR A 7 23.12 -4.68 19.43
N LEU A 8 22.08 -5.00 18.67
CA LEU A 8 22.21 -5.19 17.23
C LEU A 8 22.53 -3.84 16.55
N PRO A 9 23.51 -3.75 15.65
CA PRO A 9 23.82 -2.50 14.95
C PRO A 9 22.62 -1.98 14.15
N GLN A 10 22.54 -0.66 14.01
CA GLN A 10 21.41 0.00 13.35
C GLN A 10 21.14 -0.47 11.93
N GLU A 11 22.21 -0.71 11.19
CA GLU A 11 22.17 -1.20 9.82
C GLU A 11 21.53 -2.58 9.74
N ILE A 12 21.80 -3.46 10.71
CA ILE A 12 21.29 -4.82 10.73
C ILE A 12 19.78 -4.83 10.98
N PHE A 13 19.30 -4.13 12.01
CA PHE A 13 17.86 -4.09 12.24
C PHE A 13 17.14 -3.35 11.11
N THR A 14 17.74 -2.32 10.50
CA THR A 14 17.15 -1.63 9.34
C THR A 14 17.02 -2.59 8.15
N ASN A 15 18.02 -3.44 7.91
CA ASN A 15 17.99 -4.46 6.86
C ASN A 15 16.95 -5.55 7.12
N ILE A 16 16.70 -5.91 8.39
CA ILE A 16 15.62 -6.83 8.76
C ILE A 16 14.26 -6.16 8.53
N LEU A 17 14.06 -4.98 9.10
CA LEU A 17 12.79 -4.26 9.05
C LEU A 17 12.36 -3.92 7.61
N LYS A 18 13.28 -3.52 6.73
CA LYS A 18 12.93 -3.20 5.33
C LYS A 18 12.42 -4.40 4.51
N ARG A 19 12.63 -5.63 4.97
CA ARG A 19 12.13 -6.85 4.31
C ARG A 19 10.75 -7.27 4.80
N LEU A 20 10.25 -6.64 5.87
CA LEU A 20 8.96 -7.00 6.44
C LEU A 20 7.80 -6.44 5.62
N PRO A 21 6.65 -7.15 5.56
CA PRO A 21 5.44 -6.60 4.97
C PRO A 21 4.99 -5.30 5.67
N VAL A 22 4.36 -4.39 4.93
CA VAL A 22 3.90 -3.08 5.46
C VAL A 22 2.97 -3.25 6.67
N LYS A 23 2.11 -4.27 6.68
CA LYS A 23 1.23 -4.55 7.83
C LYS A 23 2.00 -4.81 9.12
N SER A 24 3.12 -5.54 9.04
CA SER A 24 3.99 -5.78 10.20
C SER A 24 4.65 -4.48 10.66
N LEU A 25 5.11 -3.66 9.71
CA LEU A 25 5.72 -2.36 10.01
C LEU A 25 4.75 -1.38 10.67
N ILE A 26 3.48 -1.35 10.25
CA ILE A 26 2.43 -0.54 10.89
C ILE A 26 2.26 -0.96 12.35
N ARG A 27 2.18 -2.27 12.63
CA ARG A 27 2.11 -2.78 14.01
C ARG A 27 3.36 -2.41 14.80
N PHE A 28 4.54 -2.52 14.19
CA PHE A 28 5.82 -2.25 14.84
C PHE A 28 6.05 -0.77 15.19
N GLN A 29 5.22 0.16 14.69
CA GLN A 29 5.22 1.55 15.15
C GLN A 29 4.92 1.69 16.65
N CYS A 30 4.29 0.69 17.29
CA CYS A 30 4.02 0.72 18.72
C CYS A 30 5.18 0.19 19.60
N VAL A 31 6.21 -0.43 19.01
CA VAL A 31 7.30 -1.07 19.76
C VAL A 31 8.22 -0.03 20.40
N CYS A 32 8.70 0.95 19.62
CA CYS A 32 9.51 2.05 20.14
C CYS A 32 9.44 3.30 19.25
N LYS A 33 9.84 4.45 19.82
CA LYS A 33 9.85 5.75 19.12
C LYS A 33 10.82 5.76 17.94
N ASP A 34 11.95 5.06 18.05
CA ASP A 34 12.97 5.01 17.00
C ASP A 34 12.47 4.29 15.75
N TRP A 35 11.77 3.17 15.91
CA TRP A 35 11.17 2.45 14.79
C TRP A 35 10.07 3.27 14.13
N LYS A 36 9.19 3.88 14.94
CA LYS A 36 8.15 4.78 14.43
C LYS A 36 8.74 5.95 13.63
N ARG A 37 9.89 6.50 14.03
CA ARG A 37 10.60 7.56 13.30
C ARG A 37 11.28 7.01 12.04
N LEU A 38 11.97 5.88 12.15
CA LEU A 38 12.66 5.22 11.03
C LEU A 38 11.70 4.96 9.86
N PHE A 39 10.52 4.41 10.15
CA PHE A 39 9.53 4.06 9.12
C PHE A 39 8.97 5.27 8.36
N LYS A 40 9.14 6.48 8.89
CA LYS A 40 8.75 7.74 8.24
C LYS A 40 9.88 8.39 7.45
N THR A 41 11.10 7.85 7.52
CA THR A 41 12.24 8.43 6.79
C THR A 41 12.16 8.10 5.29
N PRO A 42 12.48 9.06 4.39
CA PRO A 42 12.50 8.81 2.96
C PRO A 42 13.43 7.66 2.56
N PHE A 43 14.57 7.54 3.24
CA PHE A 43 15.54 6.46 3.03
C PHE A 43 14.92 5.08 3.28
N PHE A 44 14.27 4.89 4.43
CA PHE A 44 13.63 3.61 4.76
C PHE A 44 12.51 3.28 3.77
N ILE A 45 11.70 4.27 3.41
CA ILE A 45 10.60 4.10 2.44
C ILE A 45 11.16 3.67 1.07
N ALA A 46 12.19 4.34 0.57
CA ALA A 46 12.81 4.00 -0.71
C ALA A 46 13.41 2.59 -0.69
N GLU A 47 14.14 2.23 0.36
CA GLU A 47 14.73 0.89 0.49
C GLU A 47 13.67 -0.20 0.67
N HIS A 48 12.58 0.08 1.39
CA HIS A 48 11.46 -0.84 1.54
C HIS A 48 10.75 -1.06 0.20
N VAL A 49 10.46 0.00 -0.55
CA VAL A 49 9.85 -0.10 -1.89
C VAL A 49 10.74 -0.88 -2.84
N ARG A 50 12.04 -0.60 -2.88
CA ARG A 50 13.01 -1.32 -3.71
C ARG A 50 13.07 -2.81 -3.39
N HIS A 51 12.88 -3.18 -2.13
CA HIS A 51 12.87 -4.58 -1.71
C HIS A 51 11.48 -5.24 -1.81
N SER A 52 10.42 -4.44 -1.91
CA SER A 52 9.07 -4.95 -2.06
C SER A 52 8.89 -5.58 -3.44
N ARG A 53 8.63 -6.89 -3.46
CA ARG A 53 8.37 -7.64 -4.70
C ARG A 53 6.91 -7.60 -5.12
N CYS A 54 6.11 -6.65 -4.62
CA CYS A 54 4.68 -6.66 -4.84
C CYS A 54 4.31 -6.08 -6.21
N SER A 55 4.44 -6.89 -7.26
CA SER A 55 3.77 -6.67 -8.53
C SER A 55 2.32 -7.10 -8.39
N VAL A 56 1.43 -6.14 -8.18
CA VAL A 56 0.00 -6.41 -8.00
C VAL A 56 -0.73 -6.17 -9.30
N LEU A 57 -1.20 -7.26 -9.92
CA LEU A 57 -2.16 -7.19 -11.03
C LEU A 57 -3.55 -7.05 -10.44
N VAL A 58 -4.34 -6.15 -11.02
CA VAL A 58 -5.69 -5.88 -10.53
C VAL A 58 -6.67 -6.04 -11.67
N PHE A 59 -7.79 -6.67 -11.40
CA PHE A 59 -8.91 -6.75 -12.34
C PHE A 59 -10.23 -6.62 -11.60
N ASN A 60 -11.19 -6.00 -12.28
CA ASN A 60 -12.56 -5.86 -11.80
C ASN A 60 -13.38 -7.04 -12.32
N ARG A 61 -13.88 -7.90 -11.41
CA ARG A 61 -14.76 -9.00 -11.80
C ARG A 61 -16.22 -8.56 -11.68
N TRP A 62 -16.93 -8.57 -12.80
CA TRP A 62 -18.37 -8.30 -12.83
C TRP A 62 -19.13 -9.61 -12.64
N GLY A 63 -19.95 -9.69 -11.59
CA GLY A 63 -20.83 -10.84 -11.36
C GLY A 63 -22.15 -10.69 -12.12
N TYR A 64 -22.47 -11.63 -13.01
CA TYR A 64 -23.73 -11.62 -13.77
C TYR A 64 -25.01 -11.63 -12.91
N LYS A 65 -24.92 -12.06 -11.64
CA LYS A 65 -26.06 -12.14 -10.70
C LYS A 65 -26.04 -11.11 -9.56
N HIS A 66 -24.95 -10.36 -9.37
CA HIS A 66 -24.81 -9.44 -8.24
C HIS A 66 -24.32 -8.07 -8.71
N LYS A 67 -25.02 -7.00 -8.28
CA LYS A 67 -24.58 -5.60 -8.45
C LYS A 67 -23.27 -5.27 -7.70
N ARG A 68 -22.60 -6.25 -7.09
CA ARG A 68 -21.38 -6.08 -6.32
C ARG A 68 -20.17 -6.33 -7.22
N LYS A 69 -19.33 -5.32 -7.33
CA LYS A 69 -18.00 -5.45 -7.93
C LYS A 69 -17.09 -6.09 -6.88
N THR A 70 -16.08 -6.83 -7.34
CA THR A 70 -15.04 -7.35 -6.46
C THR A 70 -13.70 -6.96 -7.04
N LEU A 71 -12.84 -6.39 -6.20
CA LEU A 71 -11.46 -6.13 -6.57
C LEU A 71 -10.64 -7.38 -6.27
N CYS A 72 -10.02 -7.93 -7.30
CA CYS A 72 -9.09 -9.04 -7.16
C CYS A 72 -7.68 -8.53 -7.42
N LEU A 73 -6.78 -8.85 -6.51
CA LEU A 73 -5.35 -8.60 -6.63
C LEU A 73 -4.65 -9.94 -6.83
N ILE A 74 -3.70 -10.00 -7.74
CA ILE A 74 -2.75 -11.12 -7.85
C ILE A 74 -1.41 -10.59 -7.38
N ASP A 75 -0.86 -11.19 -6.34
CA ASP A 75 0.50 -10.88 -5.90
C ASP A 75 1.56 -11.63 -6.71
N HIS A 76 2.83 -11.38 -6.40
CA HIS A 76 3.96 -12.01 -7.10
C HIS A 76 4.00 -13.54 -6.92
N ASP A 77 3.37 -14.07 -5.87
CA ASP A 77 3.28 -15.52 -5.63
C ASP A 77 2.03 -16.12 -6.32
N MET A 78 1.42 -15.37 -7.23
CA MET A 78 0.22 -15.73 -7.98
C MET A 78 -1.01 -15.99 -7.09
N GLN A 79 -1.00 -15.48 -5.86
CA GLN A 79 -2.12 -15.63 -4.94
C GLN A 79 -3.19 -14.56 -5.20
N VAL A 80 -4.44 -15.01 -5.25
CA VAL A 80 -5.59 -14.11 -5.48
C VAL A 80 -6.10 -13.58 -4.15
N LEU A 81 -5.83 -12.30 -3.88
CA LEU A 81 -6.41 -11.59 -2.76
C LEU A 81 -7.69 -10.89 -3.21
N LYS A 82 -8.82 -11.26 -2.61
CA LYS A 82 -10.12 -10.65 -2.87
C LYS A 82 -10.38 -9.56 -1.86
N TYR A 83 -10.83 -8.42 -2.36
CA TYR A 83 -11.27 -7.31 -1.55
C TYR A 83 -12.71 -6.96 -1.92
N GLU A 84 -13.51 -6.71 -0.89
CA GLU A 84 -14.79 -6.04 -1.10
C GLU A 84 -14.53 -4.68 -1.72
N ASP A 85 -15.34 -4.34 -2.72
CA ASP A 85 -15.27 -3.05 -3.38
C ASP A 85 -15.55 -1.93 -2.37
N PRO A 86 -14.55 -1.12 -1.97
CA PRO A 86 -14.81 0.01 -1.08
C PRO A 86 -15.55 1.15 -1.82
N PHE A 87 -15.78 1.01 -3.13
CA PHE A 87 -16.35 2.03 -4.01
C PHE A 87 -17.80 1.75 -4.40
N SER A 88 -18.60 1.16 -3.49
CA SER A 88 -20.04 0.88 -3.72
C SER A 88 -20.84 2.10 -4.21
N LEU A 89 -20.33 3.32 -3.97
CA LEU A 89 -20.90 4.59 -4.39
C LEU A 89 -20.47 5.05 -5.81
N VAL A 90 -19.42 4.48 -6.41
CA VAL A 90 -18.86 4.91 -7.70
C VAL A 90 -19.31 3.99 -8.83
N ARG A 91 -20.11 4.55 -9.76
CA ARG A 91 -20.78 3.79 -10.83
C ARG A 91 -19.81 3.14 -11.82
N ARG A 92 -18.73 3.82 -12.23
CA ARG A 92 -17.72 3.29 -13.16
C ARG A 92 -16.37 3.92 -12.86
N TYR A 93 -15.36 3.11 -12.61
CA TYR A 93 -13.97 3.55 -12.62
C TYR A 93 -13.16 2.65 -13.55
N ASN A 94 -12.27 3.27 -14.32
CA ASN A 94 -11.19 2.55 -14.98
C ASN A 94 -10.02 2.52 -14.01
N MET A 95 -9.33 1.40 -13.96
CA MET A 95 -8.16 1.27 -13.09
C MET A 95 -6.91 1.48 -13.91
N ILE A 96 -6.06 2.40 -13.45
CA ILE A 96 -5.00 2.93 -14.29
C ILE A 96 -3.64 2.39 -13.89
N ALA A 97 -3.36 2.18 -12.60
CA ALA A 97 -2.06 1.68 -12.16
C ALA A 97 -2.05 1.17 -10.71
N SER A 98 -1.10 0.29 -10.41
CA SER A 98 -0.62 0.00 -9.06
C SER A 98 0.79 0.61 -8.86
N SER A 99 1.14 1.00 -7.63
CA SER A 99 2.48 1.54 -7.34
C SER A 99 3.55 0.45 -7.35
N SER A 100 4.82 0.87 -7.40
CA SER A 100 6.02 -0.01 -7.36
C SER A 100 6.23 -0.80 -6.05
N GLY A 101 5.26 -0.78 -5.14
CA GLY A 101 5.18 -1.72 -4.01
C GLY A 101 3.82 -2.39 -3.87
N GLY A 102 2.92 -2.22 -4.84
CA GLY A 102 1.62 -2.88 -4.89
C GLY A 102 0.62 -2.44 -3.83
N TYR A 103 0.93 -1.44 -3.00
CA TYR A 103 0.06 -1.01 -1.89
C TYR A 103 -0.84 0.16 -2.22
N LEU A 104 -0.53 0.93 -3.27
CA LEU A 104 -1.38 2.02 -3.73
C LEU A 104 -2.00 1.64 -5.08
N ILE A 105 -3.32 1.78 -5.16
CA ILE A 105 -4.08 1.59 -6.40
C ILE A 105 -4.67 2.93 -6.79
N CYS A 106 -4.39 3.38 -8.01
CA CYS A 106 -5.02 4.56 -8.59
C CYS A 106 -6.20 4.15 -9.46
N LEU A 107 -7.36 4.71 -9.15
CA LEU A 107 -8.61 4.52 -9.86
C LEU A 107 -9.07 5.84 -10.44
N ASP A 108 -9.50 5.81 -11.69
CA ASP A 108 -10.10 6.95 -12.38
C ASP A 108 -11.61 6.79 -12.37
N ASP A 109 -12.29 7.61 -11.55
CA ASP A 109 -13.68 7.94 -11.78
C ASP A 109 -13.71 9.10 -12.78
N LYS A 110 -14.65 9.11 -13.73
CA LYS A 110 -14.74 10.09 -14.83
C LYS A 110 -14.56 11.57 -14.43
N SER A 111 -14.71 11.89 -13.14
CA SER A 111 -14.61 13.22 -12.56
C SER A 111 -13.44 13.45 -11.59
N SER A 112 -12.71 12.41 -11.16
CA SER A 112 -11.62 12.49 -10.18
C SER A 112 -10.79 11.21 -10.06
N PHE A 113 -9.50 11.36 -9.74
CA PHE A 113 -8.67 10.23 -9.33
C PHE A 113 -8.87 9.89 -7.85
N LEU A 114 -8.88 8.60 -7.56
CA LEU A 114 -8.97 8.00 -6.23
C LEU A 114 -7.72 7.16 -6.00
N VAL A 115 -7.04 7.36 -4.88
CA VAL A 115 -5.90 6.56 -4.45
C VAL A 115 -6.31 5.73 -3.26
N TRP A 116 -6.31 4.42 -3.43
CA TRP A 116 -6.60 3.48 -2.35
C TRP A 116 -5.33 2.88 -1.79
N ASN A 117 -5.14 3.03 -0.48
CA ASN A 117 -4.05 2.41 0.26
C ASN A 117 -4.49 1.05 0.83
N LEU A 118 -4.00 -0.04 0.25
CA LEU A 118 -4.32 -1.40 0.68
C LEU A 118 -3.77 -1.76 2.05
N ALA A 119 -2.68 -1.09 2.47
CA ALA A 119 -2.03 -1.37 3.74
C ALA A 119 -2.82 -0.77 4.91
N THR A 120 -3.32 0.47 4.75
CA THR A 120 -4.08 1.18 5.79
C THR A 120 -5.59 1.06 5.62
N LYS A 121 -6.06 0.57 4.46
CA LYS A 121 -7.48 0.58 4.01
C LYS A 121 -8.04 1.98 3.78
N GLU A 122 -7.20 3.02 3.80
CA GLU A 122 -7.63 4.40 3.61
C GLU A 122 -7.84 4.72 2.14
N LEU A 123 -8.89 5.49 1.86
CA LEU A 123 -9.21 5.99 0.54
C LEU A 123 -8.99 7.50 0.48
N LEU A 124 -8.15 7.95 -0.45
CA LEU A 124 -7.85 9.36 -0.67
C LEU A 124 -8.42 9.79 -2.03
N ARG A 125 -9.16 10.90 -2.03
CA ARG A 125 -9.59 11.56 -3.27
C ARG A 125 -8.57 12.59 -3.67
N CYS A 126 -7.99 12.44 -4.86
CA CYS A 126 -7.11 13.47 -5.38
C CYS A 126 -7.92 14.75 -5.62
N PRO A 127 -7.39 15.92 -5.25
CA PRO A 127 -7.97 17.18 -5.67
C PRO A 127 -8.12 17.17 -7.18
N LYS A 128 -9.28 17.62 -7.69
CA LYS A 128 -9.40 17.87 -9.13
C LYS A 128 -8.28 18.85 -9.48
N PHE A 129 -7.50 18.53 -10.52
CA PHE A 129 -6.56 19.51 -11.06
C PHE A 129 -7.36 20.78 -11.32
N LEU A 130 -7.06 21.85 -10.57
CA LEU A 130 -7.36 23.18 -11.04
C LEU A 130 -6.55 23.27 -12.33
N ALA A 131 -7.23 23.19 -13.47
CA ALA A 131 -6.62 23.55 -14.73
C ALA A 131 -6.05 24.95 -14.49
N PHE A 132 -4.73 25.07 -14.47
CA PHE A 132 -4.12 26.36 -14.73
C PHE A 132 -4.56 26.67 -16.16
N ALA A 133 -5.53 27.57 -16.27
CA ALA A 133 -5.91 28.15 -17.54
C ALA A 133 -4.63 28.76 -18.12
N MET A 134 -4.20 28.22 -19.26
CA MET A 134 -3.17 28.79 -20.10
C MET A 134 -3.86 29.63 -21.17
#